data_AF-A0A349YSS6-F1
#
_entry.id   AF-A0A349YSS6-F1
#
_cell.length_a   1.000
_cell.length_b   1.000
_cell.length_c   1.000
_cell.angle_alpha   90.00
_cell.angle_beta   90.00
_cell.angle_gamma   90.00
#
_symmetry.space_group_name_H-M   'P 1'
#
loop_
_entity.id
_entity.type
_entity.pdbx_description
1 polymer ?
#
loop_
_entity_poly.entity_id
_entity_poly.type
_entity_poly.pdbx_seq_one_letter_code
_entity_poly.pdbx_strand_id
1 'polypeptide(L)' 'MVAKNKGRITLQKLLWCKIRYYQMLHEITDDTLAATLEVNKRTLTTYDKDSGNITLAKVDKFLFVNRITLEELLK' A
#
# COMPACT_ATOMS: atom_id res chain seq x y z
N MET A 1 -3.89 -20.21 -21.65
CA MET A 1 -5.16 -19.94 -20.91
C MET A 1 -4.80 -19.32 -19.57
N VAL A 2 -5.03 -18.02 -19.39
CA VAL A 2 -4.82 -17.37 -18.08
C VAL A 2 -5.93 -17.87 -17.16
N ALA A 3 -5.57 -18.75 -16.22
CA ALA A 3 -6.50 -19.23 -15.21
C ALA A 3 -7.10 -18.01 -14.49
N LYS A 4 -8.39 -17.74 -14.71
CA LYS A 4 -9.14 -16.78 -13.89
C LYS A 4 -9.21 -17.38 -12.48
N ASN A 5 -8.23 -17.04 -11.65
CA ASN A 5 -8.22 -17.32 -10.21
C ASN A 5 -9.31 -16.47 -9.56
N LYS A 6 -10.57 -16.92 -9.68
CA LYS A 6 -11.75 -16.31 -9.09
C LYS A 6 -11.60 -16.32 -7.57
N GLY A 7 -11.08 -15.23 -7.01
CA GLY A 7 -10.90 -15.03 -5.57
C GLY A 7 -9.49 -14.64 -5.13
N ARG A 8 -8.47 -14.69 -5.99
CA ARG A 8 -7.11 -14.29 -5.60
C ARG A 8 -7.00 -12.77 -5.52
N ILE A 9 -6.72 -12.25 -4.32
CA ILE A 9 -6.27 -10.88 -4.13
C ILE A 9 -4.85 -10.76 -4.68
N THR A 10 -4.62 -9.80 -5.57
CA THR A 10 -3.29 -9.50 -6.11
C THR A 10 -2.36 -9.02 -4.99
N LEU A 11 -1.07 -9.34 -5.06
CA LEU A 11 -0.09 -8.95 -4.05
C LEU A 11 -0.11 -7.42 -3.81
N GLN A 12 -0.22 -6.63 -4.88
CA GLN A 12 -0.33 -5.18 -4.83
C GLN A 12 -1.52 -4.72 -3.98
N LYS A 13 -2.68 -5.35 -4.17
CA LYS A 13 -3.90 -5.06 -3.42
C LYS A 13 -3.78 -5.47 -1.96
N LEU A 14 -3.17 -6.61 -1.67
CA LEU A 14 -2.90 -7.03 -0.30
C LEU A 14 -1.99 -6.03 0.43
N LEU A 15 -0.87 -5.66 -0.20
CA LEU A 15 0.07 -4.69 0.34
C LEU A 15 -0.60 -3.33 0.55
N TRP A 16 -1.39 -2.86 -0.42
CA TRP A 16 -2.11 -1.60 -0.28
C TRP A 16 -3.11 -1.62 0.88
N CYS A 17 -3.90 -2.69 1.01
CA CYS A 17 -4.83 -2.85 2.13
C CYS A 17 -4.10 -2.81 3.48
N LYS A 18 -2.94 -3.46 3.59
CA LYS A 18 -2.13 -3.45 4.82
C LYS A 18 -1.54 -2.07 5.11
N ILE A 19 -1.05 -1.36 4.09
CA ILE A 19 -0.57 0.03 4.23
C ILE A 19 -1.71 0.94 4.71
N ARG A 20 -2.91 0.85 4.13
CA ARG A 20 -4.08 1.65 4.55
C ARG A 20 -4.54 1.29 5.97
N TYR A 21 -4.50 0.02 6.33
CA TYR A 21 -4.82 -0.41 7.69
C TYR A 21 -3.81 0.13 8.71
N TYR A 22 -2.51 0.03 8.42
CA TYR A 22 -1.46 0.63 9.24
C TYR A 22 -1.64 2.14 9.35
N GLN A 23 -1.91 2.82 8.23
CA GLN A 23 -2.17 4.25 8.21
C GLN A 23 -3.31 4.63 9.19
N MET A 24 -4.41 3.88 9.16
CA MET A 24 -5.55 4.10 10.06
C MET A 24 -5.19 3.86 11.53
N LEU A 25 -4.47 2.78 11.84
CA LEU A 25 -4.06 2.46 13.22
C LEU A 25 -3.12 3.49 13.83
N HIS A 26 -2.27 4.12 13.01
CA HIS A 26 -1.26 5.07 13.45
C HIS A 26 -1.65 6.54 13.16
N GLU A 27 -2.92 6.79 12.82
CA GLU A 27 -3.47 8.13 12.53
C GLU A 27 -2.65 8.93 11.49
N ILE A 28 -2.02 8.23 10.54
CA ILE A 28 -1.22 8.85 9.49
C ILE A 28 -2.18 9.53 8.51
N THR A 29 -1.99 10.83 8.27
CA THR A 29 -2.84 11.56 7.32
C THR A 29 -2.56 11.13 5.88
N ASP A 30 -3.55 11.29 5.00
CA ASP A 30 -3.39 11.04 3.57
C ASP A 30 -2.26 11.89 2.96
N ASP A 31 -2.02 13.11 3.47
CA ASP A 31 -0.89 13.95 3.05
C ASP A 31 0.46 13.31 3.40
N THR A 32 0.61 12.85 4.64
CA THR A 32 1.85 12.22 5.11
C THR A 32 2.13 10.92 4.36
N LEU A 33 1.10 10.10 4.13
CA LEU A 33 1.25 8.88 3.35
C LEU A 33 1.60 9.19 1.88
N ALA A 34 0.94 10.17 1.27
CA ALA A 34 1.25 10.60 -0.09
C ALA A 34 2.69 11.08 -0.22
N ALA A 35 3.16 11.91 0.72
CA ALA A 35 4.54 12.38 0.77
C ALA A 35 5.54 11.23 0.97
N THR A 36 5.23 10.27 1.85
CA THR A 36 6.07 9.10 2.10
C THR A 36 6.24 8.27 0.83
N LEU A 37 5.15 8.03 0.09
CA LEU A 37 5.13 7.25 -1.14
C LEU A 37 5.56 8.05 -2.39
N GLU A 38 5.89 9.34 -2.24
CA GLU A 38 6.21 10.29 -3.32
C GLU A 38 5.13 10.34 -4.41
N VAL A 39 3.87 10.35 -3.97
CA VAL A 39 2.72 10.51 -4.86
C VAL A 39 1.89 11.71 -4.41
N ASN A 40 1.00 12.17 -5.28
CA ASN A 40 -0.02 13.12 -4.88
C ASN A 40 -1.24 12.38 -4.28
N LYS A 41 -2.08 13.12 -3.54
CA LYS A 41 -3.33 12.59 -2.96
C LYS A 41 -4.25 11.92 -3.99
N ARG A 42 -4.35 12.47 -5.20
CA ARG A 42 -5.19 11.90 -6.27
C ARG A 42 -4.72 10.50 -6.66
N THR A 43 -3.42 10.27 -6.77
CA THR A 43 -2.83 8.96 -7.03
C THR A 43 -3.07 8.01 -5.86
N LEU A 44 -2.99 8.51 -4.62
CA LEU A 44 -3.30 7.74 -3.42
C LEU A 44 -4.74 7.20 -3.44
N THR A 45 -5.73 8.06 -3.73
CA THR A 45 -7.13 7.66 -3.93
C THR A 45 -7.32 6.73 -5.13
N THR A 46 -6.44 6.82 -6.13
CA THR A 46 -6.48 5.90 -7.29
C THR A 46 -6.08 4.49 -6.87
N TYR A 47 -5.10 4.34 -5.97
CA TYR A 47 -4.70 3.03 -5.44
C TYR A 47 -5.79 2.30 -4.65
N ASP A 48 -6.70 3.05 -4.02
CA ASP A 48 -7.88 2.47 -3.36
C ASP A 48 -8.79 1.71 -4.35
N LYS A 49 -8.81 2.15 -5.61
CA LYS A 49 -9.56 1.52 -6.69
C LYS A 49 -8.71 0.49 -7.45
N ASP A 50 -7.49 0.88 -7.78
CA ASP A 50 -6.52 0.06 -8.51
C ASP A 50 -5.10 0.27 -7.96
N SER A 51 -4.66 -0.69 -7.17
CA SER A 51 -3.33 -0.72 -6.55
C SER A 51 -2.25 -1.27 -7.48
N GLY A 52 -2.55 -1.59 -8.75
CA GLY A 52 -1.58 -2.19 -9.68
C GLY A 52 -0.29 -1.38 -9.86
N ASN A 53 -0.33 -0.06 -9.60
CA ASN A 53 0.79 0.86 -9.74
C ASN A 53 1.60 1.08 -8.44
N ILE A 54 1.26 0.39 -7.35
CA ILE A 54 2.15 0.39 -6.17
C ILE A 54 3.37 -0.48 -6.46
N THR A 55 4.54 0.16 -6.41
CA THR A 55 5.81 -0.51 -6.66
C THR A 55 6.42 -1.00 -5.35
N LEU A 56 7.26 -2.04 -5.42
CA LEU A 56 7.99 -2.52 -4.24
C LEU A 56 8.88 -1.43 -3.63
N ALA A 57 9.45 -0.53 -4.43
CA ALA A 57 10.21 0.61 -3.94
C ALA A 57 9.39 1.56 -3.06
N LYS A 58 8.11 1.80 -3.41
CA LYS A 58 7.20 2.61 -2.58
C LYS A 58 6.86 1.91 -1.27
N VAL A 59 6.65 0.60 -1.32
CA VAL A 59 6.41 -0.21 -0.12
C VAL A 59 7.64 -0.19 0.78
N ASP A 60 8.83 -0.42 0.23
CA ASP A 60 10.10 -0.40 0.98
C ASP A 60 10.35 0.96 1.64
N LYS A 61 10.12 2.06 0.90
CA LYS A 61 10.21 3.41 1.47
C LYS A 61 9.22 3.62 2.62
N PHE A 62 7.99 3.13 2.49
CA PHE A 62 7.00 3.19 3.57
C PHE A 62 7.46 2.41 4.81
N LEU A 63 7.98 1.20 4.62
CA LEU A 63 8.54 0.38 5.70
C LEU A 63 9.70 1.10 6.40
N PHE A 64 10.62 1.66 5.62
CA PHE A 64 11.78 2.40 6.12
C PHE A 64 11.38 3.63 6.95
N VAL A 65 10.47 4.47 6.44
CA VAL A 65 10.01 5.69 7.14
C VAL A 65 9.30 5.35 8.45
N ASN A 66 8.48 4.29 8.45
CA ASN A 66 7.74 3.87 9.64
C ASN A 66 8.53 2.95 10.57
N ARG A 67 9.76 2.57 10.19
CA ARG A 67 10.65 1.67 10.94
C ARG A 67 10.02 0.32 11.29
N ILE A 68 9.28 -0.23 10.33
CA ILE A 68 8.65 -1.55 10.44
C ILE A 68 9.17 -2.49 9.37
N THR A 69 9.12 -3.77 9.65
CA THR A 69 9.42 -4.85 8.71
C THR A 69 8.20 -5.18 7.85
N LEU A 70 8.42 -5.88 6.73
CA LEU A 70 7.33 -6.40 5.91
C LEU A 70 6.44 -7.38 6.70
N GLU A 71 7.03 -8.19 7.58
CA GLU A 71 6.28 -9.13 8.41
C GLU A 71 5.33 -8.41 9.37
N GLU A 72 5.78 -7.32 10.00
CA GLU A 72 4.93 -6.48 10.86
C GLU A 72 3.80 -5.81 10.07
N LEU A 73 4.06 -5.35 8.85
CA LEU A 73 3.01 -4.81 7.97
C LEU A 73 1.97 -5.87 7.58
N LEU A 74 2.38 -7.14 7.42
CA LEU A 74 1.51 -8.22 6.96
C LEU A 74 0.71 -8.90 8.09
N LYS A 75 1.08 -8.71 9.36
CA LYS A 75 0.26 -9.13 10.52
C LYS A 75 -1.11 -8.45 10.47
#